data_AF-A0AAJ0DWC9-F1
#
_entry.id   AF-A0AAJ0DWC9-F1
#
_cell.length_a   1.000
_cell.length_b   1.000
_cell.length_c   1.000
_cell.angle_alpha   90.00
_cell.angle_beta   90.00
_cell.angle_gamma   90.00
#
_symmetry.space_group_name_H-M   'P 1'
#
loop_
_entity.id
_entity.type
_entity.pdbx_description
1 polymer ?
#
loop_
_entity_poly.entity_id
_entity_poly.type
_entity_poly.pdbx_seq_one_letter_code
_entity_poly.pdbx_strand_id
1 'polypeptide(L)'
;MDAATPSTAFQPDLKILPWSRRGSFLSLSRTTRLAPPLNLVPQTDLYLVSQCVALSVPMFALRPLPGGLGLNEPPGFHDSPSPTTIQATISSIQWSYESKIVCEATFQDLRSIRLRGNVPLAFDSDARSDPSVYMGMYVFERLPYDGLKAGVEVTYKTFPGYRFLPTKGNLTTVNGQTNAFRVNRRIQIQGTDDDPQWELIIHELDVRENLPQMTWKENSCKLALEEAKNTTFERMGEKMAKEFDDFVVAMCPCAEGKPTEAEVLASYVTWTSMVRAEHKFTKEAVLMSKLWMNKVWSWDHCFNALAIAALDQQLGLDQLTVVFVHQAPDGRLPDSVDWQNVEWGFTKPPIQGWALSRLLAQFPGMSDDKVQPLYDATARLTDFWMDTRRGDTSRLPFWAHGNDSGWDNSIAFDSTPMIVGPDLAAYLLLQASCLEQVAKRLRHENDSEKWANMRSFLVNALIEELWDGESFLLKNAITGETFKTTSLLQFMPLAAARHLPDEVVDKMVTSIVSKHLSEWGPATEKLASPDYESDGYWRGPIWAPSTHLVETGLRDAGRIDLADEISTRFLRLCEKSGFAENFDAITGEGLRDLSYTWTSAVYLVMRREAIERGDAK
;
A
#
# COMPACT_ATOMS: atom_id res chain seq x y z
N MET A 1 13.36 31.53 8.51
CA MET A 1 14.43 31.01 9.38
C MET A 1 13.76 29.84 10.06
N ASP A 2 13.65 28.75 9.32
CA ASP A 2 12.62 27.75 9.58
C ASP A 2 13.30 26.59 10.28
N ALA A 3 13.01 26.49 11.58
CA ALA A 3 13.48 25.40 12.40
C ALA A 3 12.98 24.11 11.77
N ALA A 4 13.91 23.21 11.44
CA ALA A 4 13.59 21.87 10.96
C ALA A 4 12.54 21.25 11.89
N THR A 5 11.42 20.78 11.34
CA THR A 5 10.48 19.96 12.10
C THR A 5 11.18 18.61 12.32
N PRO A 6 11.63 18.26 13.54
CA PRO A 6 12.10 16.91 13.76
C PRO A 6 10.93 15.96 13.46
N SER A 7 11.19 14.81 12.84
CA SER A 7 10.17 13.76 12.60
C SER A 7 9.43 13.36 13.88
N THR A 8 10.03 13.59 15.06
CA THR A 8 9.40 13.43 16.37
C THR A 8 8.24 14.40 16.67
N ALA A 9 8.13 15.52 15.96
CA ALA A 9 7.03 16.49 16.09
C ALA A 9 5.83 16.14 15.21
N PHE A 10 5.97 15.19 14.28
CA PHE A 10 4.88 14.74 13.42
C PHE A 10 3.79 14.05 14.23
N GLN A 11 2.54 14.49 14.04
CA GLN A 11 1.35 13.93 14.66
C GLN A 11 0.45 13.33 13.59
N PRO A 12 0.31 12.00 13.51
CA PRO A 12 -0.57 11.39 12.50
C PRO A 12 -2.04 11.70 12.79
N ASP A 13 -2.77 12.17 11.77
CA ASP A 13 -4.24 12.22 11.83
C ASP A 13 -4.82 10.81 11.71
N LEU A 14 -5.18 10.22 12.84
CA LEU A 14 -5.72 8.86 12.94
C LEU A 14 -7.03 8.63 12.16
N LYS A 15 -7.67 9.68 11.63
CA LYS A 15 -8.83 9.54 10.73
C LYS A 15 -8.44 9.03 9.34
N ILE A 16 -7.22 9.30 8.91
CA ILE A 16 -6.76 8.98 7.55
C ILE A 16 -5.42 8.24 7.56
N LEU A 17 -4.69 8.25 8.68
CA LEU A 17 -3.40 7.60 8.86
C LEU A 17 -3.48 6.54 9.97
N PRO A 18 -3.50 5.24 9.63
CA PRO A 18 -3.44 4.18 10.63
C PRO A 18 -2.14 4.26 11.44
N TRP A 19 -2.24 4.14 12.76
CA TRP A 19 -1.08 4.08 13.64
C TRP A 19 -0.53 2.65 13.67
N SER A 20 0.69 2.48 13.16
CA SER A 20 1.37 1.19 13.04
C SER A 20 2.88 1.36 13.07
N ARG A 21 3.61 0.25 12.90
CA ARG A 21 5.07 0.20 12.78
C ARG A 21 5.46 -0.72 11.63
N ARG A 22 6.57 -0.41 10.96
CA ARG A 22 7.21 -1.31 9.98
C ARG A 22 7.35 -2.71 10.55
N GLY A 23 6.89 -3.70 9.79
CA GLY A 23 6.93 -5.12 10.16
C GLY A 23 5.69 -5.63 10.91
N SER A 24 4.79 -4.75 11.36
CA SER A 24 3.59 -5.17 12.10
C SER A 24 2.41 -5.47 11.18
N PHE A 25 1.61 -6.49 11.49
CA PHE A 25 0.26 -6.67 10.91
C PHE A 25 -0.83 -6.10 11.82
N LEU A 26 -0.44 -5.43 12.91
CA LEU A 26 -1.35 -4.70 13.79
C LEU A 26 -1.34 -3.21 13.47
N SER A 27 -2.50 -2.60 13.53
CA SER A 27 -2.64 -1.15 13.52
C SER A 27 -3.76 -0.70 14.46
N LEU A 28 -3.65 0.54 14.92
CA LEU A 28 -4.77 1.25 15.53
C LEU A 28 -5.26 2.31 14.56
N SER A 29 -6.54 2.29 14.21
CA SER A 29 -7.11 3.24 13.25
C SER A 29 -8.48 3.72 13.72
N ARG A 30 -8.87 4.97 13.40
CA ARG A 30 -10.25 5.43 13.57
C ARG A 30 -11.13 5.10 12.37
N THR A 31 -10.49 4.72 11.27
CA THR A 31 -11.14 4.51 9.97
C THR A 31 -10.70 3.16 9.43
N THR A 32 -11.68 2.30 9.17
CA THR A 32 -11.51 1.01 8.50
C THR A 32 -12.78 0.73 7.71
N ARG A 33 -12.66 -0.02 6.62
CA ARG A 33 -13.81 -0.43 5.81
C ARG A 33 -14.46 -1.67 6.44
N LEU A 34 -15.75 -1.58 6.78
CA LEU A 34 -16.57 -2.78 6.93
C LEU A 34 -17.06 -3.20 5.54
N ALA A 35 -17.32 -4.48 5.34
CA ALA A 35 -17.77 -5.04 4.06
C ALA A 35 -18.89 -4.19 3.39
N PRO A 36 -19.02 -4.22 2.04
CA PRO A 36 -19.95 -3.37 1.28
C PRO A 36 -21.38 -3.27 1.88
N PRO A 37 -22.08 -2.12 1.71
CA PRO A 37 -21.86 -1.13 0.66
C PRO A 37 -21.47 0.29 1.16
N LEU A 38 -20.33 0.43 1.87
CA LEU A 38 -19.68 1.69 2.30
C LEU A 38 -19.93 2.17 3.74
N ASN A 39 -19.94 1.30 4.75
CA ASN A 39 -19.91 1.82 6.13
C ASN A 39 -18.50 1.70 6.70
N LEU A 40 -17.81 2.85 6.73
CA LEU A 40 -16.73 3.04 7.69
C LEU A 40 -17.31 2.75 9.08
N VAL A 41 -16.49 2.14 9.94
CA VAL A 41 -16.78 2.08 11.39
C VAL A 41 -17.25 3.46 11.90
N PRO A 42 -18.05 3.57 12.98
CA PRO A 42 -18.60 4.86 13.44
C PRO A 42 -17.58 6.00 13.65
N GLN A 43 -16.27 5.69 13.64
CA GLN A 43 -15.14 6.61 13.82
C GLN A 43 -15.16 7.34 15.17
N THR A 44 -15.96 6.84 16.11
CA THR A 44 -16.16 7.39 17.45
C THR A 44 -15.06 6.98 18.43
N ASP A 45 -14.45 5.82 18.19
CA ASP A 45 -13.37 5.23 18.97
C ASP A 45 -12.13 4.97 18.10
N LEU A 46 -11.09 4.47 18.74
CA LEU A 46 -9.94 3.86 18.07
C LEU A 46 -10.16 2.35 18.00
N TYR A 47 -9.87 1.75 16.86
CA TYR A 47 -10.08 0.32 16.65
C TYR A 47 -8.74 -0.40 16.58
N LEU A 48 -8.64 -1.56 17.24
CA LEU A 48 -7.58 -2.52 17.00
C LEU A 48 -7.88 -3.25 15.69
N VAL A 49 -6.99 -3.14 14.72
CA VAL A 49 -7.21 -3.60 13.34
C VAL A 49 -6.19 -4.68 13.00
N SER A 50 -6.67 -5.78 12.43
CA SER A 50 -5.82 -6.81 11.84
C SER A 50 -5.60 -6.55 10.36
N GLN A 51 -4.35 -6.66 9.93
CA GLN A 51 -3.94 -6.62 8.54
C GLN A 51 -3.73 -8.03 7.95
N CYS A 52 -4.09 -9.07 8.70
CA CYS A 52 -4.01 -10.46 8.27
C CYS A 52 -5.25 -10.93 7.48
N VAL A 53 -6.17 -10.01 7.15
CA VAL A 53 -7.38 -10.27 6.36
C VAL A 53 -7.52 -9.16 5.34
N ALA A 54 -7.95 -9.50 4.12
CA ALA A 54 -8.22 -8.54 3.06
C ALA A 54 -9.13 -7.41 3.54
N LEU A 55 -8.82 -6.20 3.08
CA LEU A 55 -9.55 -4.95 3.31
C LEU A 55 -9.49 -4.37 4.73
N SER A 56 -8.56 -4.84 5.58
CA SER A 56 -8.34 -4.41 6.97
C SER A 56 -9.56 -4.58 7.88
N VAL A 57 -9.45 -5.44 8.90
CA VAL A 57 -10.61 -5.75 9.76
C VAL A 57 -10.47 -5.14 11.15
N PRO A 58 -11.38 -4.24 11.57
CA PRO A 58 -11.45 -3.80 12.95
C PRO A 58 -11.91 -4.97 13.82
N MET A 59 -11.22 -5.24 14.91
CA MET A 59 -11.51 -6.37 15.81
C MET A 59 -12.23 -5.90 17.08
N PHE A 60 -11.69 -4.84 17.69
CA PHE A 60 -12.18 -4.27 18.94
C PHE A 60 -12.14 -2.74 18.89
N ALA A 61 -13.19 -2.08 19.36
CA ALA A 61 -13.17 -0.67 19.71
C ALA A 61 -12.54 -0.48 21.10
N LEU A 62 -11.58 0.43 21.21
CA LEU A 62 -10.86 0.76 22.45
C LEU A 62 -11.49 2.01 23.08
N ARG A 63 -12.14 1.83 24.23
CA ARG A 63 -12.86 2.91 24.91
C ARG A 63 -12.48 3.01 26.40
N PRO A 64 -11.73 4.05 26.81
CA PRO A 64 -11.51 4.35 28.22
C PRO A 64 -12.82 4.79 28.91
N LEU A 65 -13.00 4.40 30.17
CA LEU A 65 -14.22 4.61 30.96
C LEU A 65 -13.95 5.45 32.23
N PRO A 66 -13.61 6.75 32.09
CA PRO A 66 -13.45 7.64 33.24
C PRO A 66 -14.81 7.92 33.92
N GLY A 67 -14.78 8.35 35.19
CA GLY A 67 -15.97 8.86 35.88
C GLY A 67 -17.03 7.82 36.25
N GLY A 68 -16.68 6.51 36.28
CA GLY A 68 -17.64 5.46 36.66
C GLY A 68 -18.70 5.16 35.60
N LEU A 69 -18.43 5.53 34.34
CA LEU A 69 -19.23 5.17 33.17
C LEU A 69 -19.20 3.64 32.96
N GLY A 70 -19.99 2.91 33.75
CA GLY A 70 -20.20 1.48 33.54
C GLY A 70 -20.90 1.27 32.20
N LEU A 71 -20.33 0.44 31.34
CA LEU A 71 -21.01 -0.02 30.15
C LEU A 71 -21.81 -1.29 30.50
N ASN A 72 -23.11 -1.31 30.18
CA ASN A 72 -23.96 -2.51 30.21
C ASN A 72 -23.43 -3.59 29.23
N GLU A 73 -24.25 -4.57 28.84
CA GLU A 73 -23.88 -5.49 27.76
C GLU A 73 -23.26 -4.76 26.55
N PRO A 74 -22.22 -5.33 25.91
CA PRO A 74 -21.53 -4.66 24.82
C PRO A 74 -22.45 -4.39 23.63
N PRO A 75 -22.69 -3.11 23.26
CA PRO A 75 -23.63 -2.77 22.20
C PRO A 75 -23.09 -3.06 20.79
N GLY A 76 -21.80 -3.42 20.68
CA GLY A 76 -21.04 -3.44 19.44
C GLY A 76 -20.12 -2.23 19.38
N PHE A 77 -19.72 -1.81 18.19
CA PHE A 77 -19.04 -0.53 18.03
C PHE A 77 -20.01 0.60 18.37
N HIS A 78 -19.51 1.57 19.14
CA HIS A 78 -20.34 2.63 19.71
C HIS A 78 -20.62 3.70 18.67
N ASP A 79 -21.88 4.11 18.55
CA ASP A 79 -22.25 5.26 17.70
C ASP A 79 -22.13 6.60 18.45
N SER A 80 -21.97 6.56 19.78
CA SER A 80 -21.75 7.74 20.61
C SER A 80 -20.28 8.14 20.65
N PRO A 81 -19.94 9.44 20.67
CA PRO A 81 -18.56 9.89 20.87
C PRO A 81 -17.97 9.38 22.19
N SER A 82 -16.69 9.02 22.17
CA SER A 82 -15.93 8.73 23.38
C SER A 82 -15.88 9.97 24.30
N PRO A 83 -15.96 9.82 25.64
CA PRO A 83 -15.75 10.93 26.57
C PRO A 83 -14.29 11.41 26.59
N THR A 84 -13.40 10.69 25.92
CA THR A 84 -11.97 11.02 25.84
C THR A 84 -11.59 11.61 24.48
N THR A 85 -10.56 12.45 24.48
CA THR A 85 -9.89 12.91 23.27
C THR A 85 -8.64 12.09 23.02
N ILE A 86 -8.30 11.87 21.75
CA ILE A 86 -7.13 11.07 21.35
C ILE A 86 -6.09 11.99 20.71
N GLN A 87 -4.83 11.82 21.10
CA GLN A 87 -3.67 12.38 20.42
C GLN A 87 -2.69 11.26 20.08
N ALA A 88 -2.01 11.39 18.95
CA ALA A 88 -0.99 10.44 18.53
C ALA A 88 0.30 11.17 18.18
N THR A 89 1.40 10.51 18.50
CA THR A 89 2.72 10.75 17.93
C THR A 89 3.11 9.53 17.10
N ILE A 90 4.29 9.57 16.50
CA ILE A 90 4.86 8.39 15.84
C ILE A 90 4.86 7.17 16.76
N SER A 91 5.24 7.32 18.02
CA SER A 91 5.54 6.19 18.91
C SER A 91 4.54 5.99 20.04
N SER A 92 3.54 6.86 20.19
CA SER A 92 2.53 6.70 21.23
C SER A 92 1.16 7.23 20.84
N ILE A 93 0.12 6.64 21.45
CA ILE A 93 -1.24 7.17 21.47
C ILE A 93 -1.62 7.48 22.90
N GLN A 94 -2.28 8.61 23.12
CA GLN A 94 -2.76 9.07 24.42
C GLN A 94 -4.24 9.38 24.36
N TRP A 95 -5.00 8.83 25.31
CA TRP A 95 -6.38 9.22 25.58
C TRP A 95 -6.39 10.15 26.78
N SER A 96 -7.10 11.27 26.65
CA SER A 96 -7.25 12.26 27.71
C SER A 96 -8.71 12.48 28.09
N TYR A 97 -8.97 12.65 29.39
CA TYR A 97 -10.25 13.04 29.96
C TYR A 97 -10.04 14.27 30.85
N GLU A 98 -10.80 15.34 30.64
CA GLU A 98 -10.64 16.62 31.37
C GLU A 98 -9.17 17.09 31.41
N SER A 99 -8.50 17.01 30.25
CA SER A 99 -7.08 17.37 30.06
C SER A 99 -6.05 16.52 30.82
N LYS A 100 -6.46 15.40 31.44
CA LYS A 100 -5.55 14.43 32.05
C LYS A 100 -5.43 13.18 31.19
N ILE A 101 -4.21 12.71 30.98
CA ILE A 101 -3.96 11.42 30.33
C ILE A 101 -4.52 10.31 31.23
N VAL A 102 -5.36 9.47 30.66
CA VAL A 102 -6.02 8.35 31.37
C VAL A 102 -5.65 6.98 30.82
N CYS A 103 -5.22 6.92 29.56
CA CYS A 103 -4.72 5.71 28.92
C CYS A 103 -3.66 6.08 27.88
N GLU A 104 -2.68 5.20 27.69
CA GLU A 104 -1.62 5.35 26.70
C GLU A 104 -1.33 4.01 26.02
N ALA A 105 -0.86 4.04 24.77
CA ALA A 105 -0.39 2.88 24.03
C ALA A 105 0.94 3.15 23.31
N THR A 106 1.81 2.14 23.26
CA THR A 106 3.05 2.09 22.47
C THR A 106 3.22 0.69 21.88
N PHE A 107 3.99 0.53 20.81
CA PHE A 107 4.39 -0.80 20.37
C PHE A 107 5.44 -1.40 21.32
N GLN A 108 5.25 -2.66 21.70
CA GLN A 108 6.21 -3.45 22.48
C GLN A 108 7.17 -4.21 21.56
N ASP A 109 6.69 -4.69 20.42
CA ASP A 109 7.48 -5.30 19.34
C ASP A 109 6.64 -5.29 18.04
N LEU A 110 6.96 -6.13 17.05
CA LEU A 110 6.23 -6.19 15.77
C LEU A 110 4.84 -6.84 15.86
N ARG A 111 4.58 -7.63 16.91
CA ARG A 111 3.34 -8.38 17.18
C ARG A 111 2.58 -7.87 18.40
N SER A 112 3.18 -6.97 19.18
CA SER A 112 2.67 -6.59 20.50
C SER A 112 2.43 -5.09 20.63
N ILE A 113 1.26 -4.71 21.13
CA ILE A 113 0.95 -3.36 21.60
C ILE A 113 0.90 -3.40 23.13
N ARG A 114 1.62 -2.49 23.80
CA ARG A 114 1.58 -2.30 25.26
C ARG A 114 0.72 -1.09 25.58
N LEU A 115 -0.20 -1.27 26.51
CA LEU A 115 -1.12 -0.24 26.99
C LEU A 115 -0.98 -0.09 28.50
N ARG A 116 -1.20 1.12 28.99
CA ARG A 116 -1.31 1.42 30.42
C ARG A 116 -2.38 2.47 30.67
N GLY A 117 -2.91 2.51 31.88
CA GLY A 117 -3.88 3.53 32.25
C GLY A 117 -4.27 3.48 33.72
N ASN A 118 -5.12 4.43 34.10
CA ASN A 118 -5.62 4.60 35.47
C ASN A 118 -7.15 4.62 35.57
N VAL A 119 -7.83 4.42 34.45
CA VAL A 119 -9.29 4.21 34.35
C VAL A 119 -9.54 2.92 33.58
N PRO A 120 -10.67 2.21 33.78
CA PRO A 120 -10.96 1.00 33.03
C PRO A 120 -10.92 1.26 31.51
N LEU A 121 -10.39 0.30 30.75
CA LEU A 121 -10.39 0.31 29.28
C LEU A 121 -11.17 -0.90 28.77
N ALA A 122 -12.20 -0.64 27.97
CA ALA A 122 -13.01 -1.66 27.31
C ALA A 122 -12.53 -1.90 25.87
N PHE A 123 -12.58 -3.17 25.47
CA PHE A 123 -12.35 -3.67 24.13
C PHE A 123 -13.65 -4.35 23.65
N ASP A 124 -14.44 -3.61 22.88
CA ASP A 124 -15.76 -4.08 22.42
C ASP A 124 -15.69 -4.59 20.98
N SER A 125 -16.13 -5.83 20.76
CA SER A 125 -16.28 -6.40 19.42
C SER A 125 -17.65 -6.06 18.82
N ASP A 126 -17.77 -6.02 17.49
CA ASP A 126 -19.05 -5.85 16.82
C ASP A 126 -19.42 -7.03 15.92
N ALA A 127 -20.33 -7.88 16.39
CA ALA A 127 -20.84 -9.04 15.68
C ALA A 127 -21.61 -8.70 14.38
N ARG A 128 -21.99 -7.43 14.17
CA ARG A 128 -22.64 -6.96 12.94
C ARG A 128 -21.65 -6.69 11.81
N SER A 129 -20.39 -6.43 12.15
CA SER A 129 -19.46 -5.71 11.28
C SER A 129 -18.84 -6.57 10.16
N ASP A 130 -18.67 -7.88 10.36
CA ASP A 130 -18.35 -8.83 9.28
C ASP A 130 -18.72 -10.30 9.65
N PRO A 131 -19.69 -10.94 8.99
CA PRO A 131 -20.03 -12.33 9.27
C PRO A 131 -18.85 -13.31 9.08
N SER A 132 -17.96 -13.08 8.11
CA SER A 132 -16.83 -13.98 7.81
C SER A 132 -15.77 -13.99 8.93
N VAL A 133 -15.59 -12.87 9.63
CA VAL A 133 -14.66 -12.73 10.75
C VAL A 133 -15.35 -13.09 12.07
N TYR A 134 -16.56 -12.60 12.30
CA TYR A 134 -17.24 -12.69 13.59
C TYR A 134 -18.06 -13.97 13.79
N MET A 135 -18.37 -14.76 12.74
CA MET A 135 -18.94 -16.11 12.89
C MET A 135 -17.94 -17.15 13.43
N GLY A 136 -16.70 -16.74 13.73
CA GLY A 136 -15.64 -17.60 14.24
C GLY A 136 -14.79 -17.00 15.36
N MET A 137 -15.22 -15.91 15.99
CA MET A 137 -14.50 -15.28 17.11
C MET A 137 -14.85 -15.97 18.43
N TYR A 138 -13.85 -16.54 19.10
CA TYR A 138 -13.97 -17.13 20.44
C TYR A 138 -13.11 -16.34 21.41
N VAL A 139 -13.63 -16.10 22.62
CA VAL A 139 -12.94 -15.40 23.69
C VAL A 139 -12.94 -16.31 24.90
N PHE A 140 -11.78 -16.62 25.45
CA PHE A 140 -11.70 -17.49 26.62
C PHE A 140 -10.64 -17.01 27.60
N GLU A 141 -10.95 -17.21 28.87
CA GLU A 141 -10.03 -16.96 29.98
C GLU A 141 -8.92 -18.00 29.97
N ARG A 142 -7.70 -17.51 30.12
CA ARG A 142 -6.51 -18.33 30.22
C ARG A 142 -6.06 -18.35 31.68
N LEU A 143 -5.94 -19.55 32.23
CA LEU A 143 -5.42 -19.74 33.58
C LEU A 143 -3.99 -19.21 33.70
N PRO A 144 -3.58 -18.72 34.89
CA PRO A 144 -2.19 -18.36 35.17
C PRO A 144 -1.26 -19.52 34.82
N TYR A 145 -0.14 -19.24 34.15
CA TYR A 145 0.90 -20.21 33.87
C TYR A 145 2.26 -19.53 33.73
N ASP A 146 3.34 -20.23 34.09
CA ASP A 146 4.73 -19.73 33.96
C ASP A 146 4.98 -18.32 34.55
N GLY A 147 4.38 -18.04 35.70
CA GLY A 147 4.51 -16.74 36.39
C GLY A 147 3.69 -15.60 35.76
N LEU A 148 2.84 -15.88 34.78
CA LEU A 148 1.90 -14.91 34.20
C LEU A 148 0.59 -14.89 34.97
N LYS A 149 0.00 -13.70 35.08
CA LYS A 149 -1.38 -13.54 35.55
C LYS A 149 -2.35 -14.24 34.58
N ALA A 150 -3.56 -14.50 35.06
CA ALA A 150 -4.66 -14.91 34.18
C ALA A 150 -4.83 -13.88 33.05
N GLY A 151 -5.00 -14.38 31.82
CA GLY A 151 -5.14 -13.57 30.62
C GLY A 151 -6.45 -13.87 29.90
N VAL A 152 -6.65 -13.20 28.77
CA VAL A 152 -7.75 -13.52 27.84
C VAL A 152 -7.15 -13.82 26.48
N GLU A 153 -7.60 -14.88 25.83
CA GLU A 153 -7.22 -15.22 24.47
C GLU A 153 -8.43 -15.10 23.55
N VAL A 154 -8.20 -14.50 22.39
CA VAL A 154 -9.17 -14.35 21.31
C VAL A 154 -8.67 -15.15 20.14
N THR A 155 -9.50 -16.03 19.58
CA THR A 155 -9.16 -16.79 18.39
C THR A 155 -10.15 -16.55 17.27
N TYR A 156 -9.66 -16.59 16.04
CA TYR A 156 -10.43 -16.50 14.82
C TYR A 156 -10.23 -17.77 13.99
N LYS A 157 -11.15 -18.03 13.05
CA LYS A 157 -11.05 -19.20 12.17
C LYS A 157 -10.06 -19.04 11.03
N THR A 158 -9.83 -17.81 10.58
CA THR A 158 -9.15 -17.54 9.30
C THR A 158 -7.79 -16.86 9.45
N PHE A 159 -7.52 -16.16 10.56
CA PHE A 159 -6.29 -15.38 10.78
C PHE A 159 -5.79 -15.51 12.23
N PRO A 160 -4.59 -14.98 12.57
CA PRO A 160 -4.05 -15.08 13.92
C PRO A 160 -5.01 -14.55 14.99
N GLY A 161 -5.08 -15.26 16.12
CA GLY A 161 -5.73 -14.75 17.33
C GLY A 161 -4.84 -13.75 18.09
N TYR A 162 -5.33 -13.30 19.24
CA TYR A 162 -4.64 -12.33 20.09
C TYR A 162 -4.71 -12.75 21.56
N ARG A 163 -3.65 -12.44 22.31
CA ARG A 163 -3.62 -12.58 23.77
C ARG A 163 -3.60 -11.23 24.44
N PHE A 164 -4.48 -11.07 25.41
CA PHE A 164 -4.56 -9.95 26.33
C PHE A 164 -3.92 -10.39 27.64
N LEU A 165 -2.76 -9.83 27.94
CA LEU A 165 -1.86 -10.27 29.00
C LEU A 165 -1.65 -9.13 29.99
N PRO A 166 -2.32 -9.14 31.16
CA PRO A 166 -2.17 -8.08 32.14
C PRO A 166 -0.85 -8.28 32.90
N THR A 167 0.06 -7.32 32.80
CA THR A 167 1.26 -7.26 33.67
C THR A 167 0.88 -6.60 35.01
N LYS A 168 -0.11 -5.70 35.01
CA LYS A 168 -0.69 -5.05 36.18
C LYS A 168 -2.20 -4.88 36.01
N GLY A 169 -2.96 -4.88 37.11
CA GLY A 169 -4.44 -4.87 37.07
C GLY A 169 -5.05 -6.25 36.83
N ASN A 170 -6.34 -6.26 36.51
CA ASN A 170 -7.19 -7.45 36.31
C ASN A 170 -8.01 -7.34 35.02
N LEU A 171 -8.13 -8.47 34.31
CA LEU A 171 -9.01 -8.60 33.15
C LEU A 171 -10.36 -9.20 33.54
N THR A 172 -11.43 -8.71 32.92
CA THR A 172 -12.77 -9.31 32.97
C THR A 172 -13.32 -9.45 31.55
N THR A 173 -14.29 -10.37 31.38
CA THR A 173 -14.99 -10.54 30.10
C THR A 173 -16.50 -10.44 30.28
N VAL A 174 -17.19 -9.90 29.28
CA VAL A 174 -18.65 -9.97 29.14
C VAL A 174 -18.95 -10.73 27.86
N ASN A 175 -19.82 -11.74 27.95
CA ASN A 175 -20.13 -12.66 26.86
C ASN A 175 -18.91 -13.43 26.29
N GLY A 176 -17.78 -13.47 27.00
CA GLY A 176 -16.58 -14.16 26.51
C GLY A 176 -16.81 -15.66 26.33
N GLN A 177 -17.24 -16.32 27.41
CA GLN A 177 -17.39 -17.77 27.54
C GLN A 177 -18.63 -18.37 26.84
N THR A 178 -19.32 -17.61 25.98
CA THR A 178 -20.52 -18.09 25.29
C THR A 178 -20.20 -18.75 23.95
N ASN A 179 -20.86 -19.89 23.69
CA ASN A 179 -20.86 -20.56 22.38
C ASN A 179 -21.85 -19.92 21.39
N ALA A 180 -22.58 -18.87 21.80
CA ALA A 180 -23.52 -18.20 20.93
C ALA A 180 -22.82 -17.50 19.77
N PHE A 181 -23.33 -17.75 18.56
CA PHE A 181 -22.95 -17.02 17.36
C PHE A 181 -23.58 -15.62 17.38
N ARG A 182 -22.88 -14.63 16.81
CA ARG A 182 -23.35 -13.25 16.65
C ARG A 182 -23.67 -12.50 17.96
N VAL A 183 -22.85 -12.70 18.99
CA VAL A 183 -22.94 -11.95 20.25
C VAL A 183 -21.73 -11.02 20.36
N ASN A 184 -21.98 -9.76 20.71
CA ASN A 184 -20.94 -8.81 21.03
C ASN A 184 -20.25 -9.22 22.34
N ARG A 185 -18.93 -9.09 22.38
CA ARG A 185 -18.09 -9.45 23.51
C ARG A 185 -17.31 -8.23 23.97
N ARG A 186 -17.05 -8.17 25.27
CA ARG A 186 -16.14 -7.19 25.87
C ARG A 186 -15.01 -7.90 26.58
N ILE A 187 -13.81 -7.39 26.38
CA ILE A 187 -12.68 -7.59 27.30
C ILE A 187 -12.47 -6.25 28.01
N GLN A 188 -12.27 -6.25 29.32
CA GLN A 188 -12.01 -5.03 30.08
C GLN A 188 -10.79 -5.21 30.95
N ILE A 189 -9.88 -4.24 30.94
CA ILE A 189 -8.76 -4.12 31.87
C ILE A 189 -9.02 -2.97 32.86
N GLN A 190 -8.70 -3.19 34.13
CA GLN A 190 -8.76 -2.17 35.16
C GLN A 190 -7.72 -2.42 36.26
N GLY A 191 -7.41 -1.37 37.03
CA GLY A 191 -6.63 -1.49 38.26
C GLY A 191 -7.39 -2.24 39.36
N THR A 192 -6.74 -2.35 40.51
CA THR A 192 -7.34 -2.86 41.75
C THR A 192 -7.87 -1.71 42.60
N ASP A 193 -8.69 -2.01 43.60
CA ASP A 193 -9.21 -0.99 44.53
C ASP A 193 -8.07 -0.22 45.23
N ASP A 194 -6.95 -0.89 45.53
CA ASP A 194 -5.77 -0.31 46.16
C ASP A 194 -4.82 0.42 45.19
N ASP A 195 -4.92 0.13 43.89
CA ASP A 195 -4.01 0.66 42.87
C ASP A 195 -4.75 0.76 41.53
N PRO A 196 -5.23 1.97 41.17
CA PRO A 196 -6.04 2.15 39.96
C PRO A 196 -5.23 1.96 38.67
N GLN A 197 -3.90 1.90 38.75
CA GLN A 197 -3.03 1.73 37.59
C GLN A 197 -3.06 0.29 37.09
N TRP A 198 -3.08 0.12 35.77
CA TRP A 198 -3.00 -1.16 35.11
C TRP A 198 -2.07 -1.09 33.90
N GLU A 199 -1.61 -2.26 33.46
CA GLU A 199 -0.77 -2.41 32.27
C GLU A 199 -1.09 -3.73 31.58
N LEU A 200 -1.20 -3.67 30.26
CA LEU A 200 -1.69 -4.73 29.39
C LEU A 200 -0.79 -4.85 28.16
N ILE A 201 -0.48 -6.08 27.77
CA ILE A 201 0.10 -6.38 26.46
C ILE A 201 -0.95 -7.11 25.62
N ILE A 202 -1.24 -6.58 24.44
CA ILE A 202 -2.02 -7.27 23.41
C ILE A 202 -1.03 -7.84 22.40
N HIS A 203 -0.99 -9.16 22.27
CA HIS A 203 -0.02 -9.88 21.46
C HIS A 203 -0.70 -10.71 20.38
N GLU A 204 -0.36 -10.47 19.12
CA GLU A 204 -0.77 -11.28 17.98
C GLU A 204 -0.11 -12.66 18.03
N LEU A 205 -0.91 -13.72 17.95
CA LEU A 205 -0.41 -15.09 18.01
C LEU A 205 0.50 -15.41 16.81
N ASP A 206 1.55 -16.19 17.06
CA ASP A 206 2.35 -16.78 16.01
C ASP A 206 1.49 -17.69 15.12
N VAL A 207 1.51 -17.47 13.80
CA VAL A 207 0.95 -18.40 12.83
C VAL A 207 2.07 -18.93 11.95
N ARG A 208 2.21 -20.25 11.90
CA ARG A 208 3.28 -20.91 11.14
C ARG A 208 2.69 -22.03 10.29
N GLU A 209 2.84 -21.90 8.98
CA GLU A 209 2.69 -23.03 8.06
C GLU A 209 3.97 -23.87 8.08
N ASN A 210 3.84 -25.20 8.17
CA ASN A 210 4.94 -26.17 7.92
C ASN A 210 6.18 -26.13 8.83
N LEU A 211 6.07 -25.67 10.10
CA LEU A 211 7.17 -25.71 11.07
C LEU A 211 6.95 -26.73 12.21
N PRO A 212 8.01 -27.37 12.75
CA PRO A 212 7.90 -28.26 13.90
C PRO A 212 7.35 -27.53 15.14
N GLN A 213 6.70 -28.28 16.05
CA GLN A 213 6.11 -27.71 17.28
C GLN A 213 7.17 -26.94 18.08
N MET A 214 6.93 -25.63 18.30
CA MET A 214 7.80 -24.82 19.14
C MET A 214 7.75 -25.30 20.59
N THR A 215 8.91 -25.29 21.23
CA THR A 215 8.95 -25.32 22.69
C THR A 215 8.50 -23.94 23.22
N TRP A 216 7.93 -23.88 24.42
CA TRP A 216 7.51 -22.62 25.05
C TRP A 216 8.63 -21.54 25.11
N LYS A 217 9.90 -21.96 25.08
CA LYS A 217 11.07 -21.08 25.06
C LYS A 217 11.20 -20.23 23.79
N GLU A 218 10.58 -20.63 22.68
CA GLU A 218 10.72 -19.96 21.38
C GLU A 218 9.54 -19.01 21.09
N ASN A 219 8.51 -19.00 21.94
CA ASN A 219 7.24 -18.30 21.71
C ASN A 219 7.41 -16.76 21.72
N SER A 220 6.97 -16.06 20.67
CA SER A 220 7.15 -14.61 20.58
C SER A 220 6.41 -13.84 21.69
N CYS A 221 5.33 -14.40 22.22
CA CYS A 221 4.62 -13.89 23.39
C CYS A 221 5.51 -13.82 24.63
N LYS A 222 6.35 -14.86 24.85
CA LYS A 222 7.25 -14.91 25.99
C LYS A 222 8.34 -13.85 25.88
N LEU A 223 8.90 -13.68 24.67
CA LEU A 223 9.89 -12.64 24.39
C LEU A 223 9.32 -11.24 24.63
N ALA A 224 8.07 -10.98 24.21
CA ALA A 224 7.39 -9.72 24.48
C ALA A 224 7.27 -9.42 25.98
N LEU A 225 6.94 -10.45 26.78
CA LEU A 225 6.81 -10.34 28.24
C LEU A 225 8.16 -10.19 28.96
N GLU A 226 9.20 -10.89 28.48
CA GLU A 226 10.56 -10.75 29.00
C GLU A 226 11.12 -9.34 28.71
N GLU A 227 10.90 -8.82 27.49
CA GLU A 227 11.28 -7.44 27.14
C GLU A 227 10.52 -6.42 27.99
N ALA A 228 9.21 -6.62 28.20
CA ALA A 228 8.41 -5.70 29.02
C ALA A 228 8.86 -5.61 30.50
N LYS A 229 9.52 -6.66 31.02
CA LYS A 229 10.14 -6.65 32.36
C LYS A 229 11.45 -5.87 32.39
N ASN A 230 12.19 -5.86 31.29
CA ASN A 230 13.52 -5.26 31.20
C ASN A 230 13.51 -3.83 30.64
N THR A 231 12.42 -3.45 29.96
CA THR A 231 12.29 -2.17 29.27
C THR A 231 11.01 -1.45 29.69
N THR A 232 11.14 -0.17 30.04
CA THR A 232 10.03 0.71 30.42
C THR A 232 9.15 1.10 29.23
N PHE A 233 7.91 1.49 29.48
CA PHE A 233 6.99 1.99 28.45
C PHE A 233 7.58 3.17 27.66
N GLU A 234 8.17 4.15 28.35
CA GLU A 234 8.78 5.34 27.75
C GLU A 234 9.92 4.95 26.80
N ARG A 235 10.80 4.05 27.26
CA ARG A 235 11.93 3.55 26.46
C ARG A 235 11.48 2.83 25.19
N MET A 236 10.33 2.15 25.21
CA MET A 236 9.75 1.56 23.99
C MET A 236 9.30 2.64 23.01
N GLY A 237 8.65 3.70 23.52
CA GLY A 237 8.28 4.87 22.72
C GLY A 237 9.49 5.59 22.11
N GLU A 238 10.56 5.80 22.89
CA GLU A 238 11.83 6.38 22.42
C GLU A 238 12.48 5.52 21.32
N LYS A 239 12.47 4.19 21.49
CA LYS A 239 13.03 3.27 20.51
C LYS A 239 12.27 3.34 19.19
N MET A 240 10.94 3.30 19.21
CA MET A 240 10.13 3.39 17.99
C MET A 240 10.27 4.77 17.32
N ALA A 241 10.34 5.85 18.09
CA ALA A 241 10.58 7.19 17.54
C ALA A 241 11.93 7.26 16.84
N LYS A 242 12.99 6.77 17.48
CA LYS A 242 14.34 6.72 16.89
C LYS A 242 14.37 5.89 15.60
N GLU A 243 13.72 4.72 15.58
CA GLU A 243 13.68 3.89 14.38
C GLU A 243 12.98 4.58 13.21
N PHE A 244 11.93 5.35 13.50
CA PHE A 244 11.25 6.14 12.47
C PHE A 244 12.12 7.31 12.00
N ASP A 245 12.82 8.01 12.90
CA ASP A 245 13.75 9.07 12.52
C ASP A 245 14.86 8.53 11.61
N ASP A 246 15.47 7.39 11.98
CA ASP A 246 16.48 6.71 11.18
C ASP A 246 15.90 6.28 9.82
N PHE A 247 14.63 5.83 9.79
CA PHE A 247 13.93 5.47 8.56
C PHE A 247 13.69 6.67 7.63
N VAL A 248 13.23 7.80 8.16
CA VAL A 248 13.01 9.03 7.36
C VAL A 248 14.34 9.51 6.76
N VAL A 249 15.41 9.54 7.55
CA VAL A 249 16.75 9.92 7.07
C VAL A 249 17.21 9.00 5.95
N ALA A 250 16.97 7.70 6.06
CA ALA A 250 17.33 6.72 5.03
C ALA A 250 16.43 6.81 3.77
N MET A 251 15.13 7.09 3.93
CA MET A 251 14.21 7.28 2.80
C MET A 251 14.49 8.56 2.02
N CYS A 252 14.98 9.59 2.70
CA CYS A 252 15.18 10.94 2.15
C CYS A 252 16.67 11.35 2.21
N PRO A 253 17.59 10.61 1.55
CA PRO A 253 19.02 10.86 1.65
C PRO A 253 19.42 12.25 1.13
N CYS A 254 18.67 12.79 0.17
CA CYS A 254 18.88 14.10 -0.43
C CYS A 254 18.38 15.27 0.44
N ALA A 255 17.74 15.01 1.57
CA ALA A 255 17.23 16.06 2.45
C ALA A 255 18.29 16.62 3.43
N GLU A 256 19.54 16.14 3.38
CA GLU A 256 20.66 16.57 4.23
C GLU A 256 20.32 16.62 5.74
N GLY A 257 19.49 15.66 6.20
CA GLY A 257 19.04 15.56 7.58
C GLY A 257 17.91 16.53 7.97
N LYS A 258 17.30 17.22 7.01
CA LYS A 258 16.18 18.15 7.21
C LYS A 258 15.02 17.84 6.26
N PRO A 259 14.34 16.70 6.45
CA PRO A 259 13.20 16.33 5.62
C PRO A 259 12.06 17.35 5.75
N THR A 260 11.33 17.59 4.67
CA THR A 260 10.10 18.40 4.67
C THR A 260 8.96 17.65 5.37
N GLU A 261 7.90 18.37 5.75
CA GLU A 261 6.70 17.73 6.34
C GLU A 261 6.08 16.68 5.40
N ALA A 262 6.09 16.95 4.09
CA ALA A 262 5.61 16.00 3.08
C ALA A 262 6.52 14.78 2.95
N GLU A 263 7.85 14.93 3.06
CA GLU A 263 8.79 13.80 3.09
C GLU A 263 8.62 12.94 4.34
N VAL A 264 8.40 13.55 5.51
CA VAL A 264 8.08 12.83 6.75
C VAL A 264 6.76 12.08 6.62
N LEU A 265 5.72 12.72 6.08
CA LEU A 265 4.41 12.09 5.87
C LEU A 265 4.47 10.94 4.84
N ALA A 266 5.19 11.10 3.73
CA ALA A 266 5.38 10.04 2.74
C ALA A 266 6.10 8.83 3.35
N SER A 267 7.13 9.11 4.14
CA SER A 267 7.88 8.11 4.89
C SER A 267 7.00 7.42 5.93
N TYR A 268 6.09 8.13 6.59
CA TYR A 268 5.12 7.54 7.53
C TYR A 268 4.15 6.59 6.84
N VAL A 269 3.56 6.99 5.72
CA VAL A 269 2.67 6.14 4.91
C VAL A 269 3.38 4.85 4.47
N THR A 270 4.62 4.99 4.01
CA THR A 270 5.46 3.83 3.64
C THR A 270 5.78 2.96 4.87
N TRP A 271 6.31 3.56 5.94
CA TRP A 271 6.73 2.88 7.19
C TRP A 271 5.60 2.05 7.78
N THR A 272 4.42 2.67 7.92
CA THR A 272 3.26 2.00 8.48
C THR A 272 2.77 0.88 7.57
N SER A 273 2.91 0.97 6.25
CA SER A 273 2.42 -0.06 5.32
C SER A 273 3.40 -1.22 5.09
N MET A 274 4.62 -1.15 5.63
CA MET A 274 5.56 -2.26 5.59
C MET A 274 5.19 -3.36 6.59
N VAL A 275 5.15 -4.60 6.11
CA VAL A 275 4.81 -5.79 6.90
C VAL A 275 5.87 -6.87 6.75
N ARG A 276 6.12 -7.61 7.83
CA ARG A 276 7.14 -8.66 7.88
C ARG A 276 6.78 -9.83 6.95
N ALA A 277 7.79 -10.62 6.59
CA ALA A 277 7.60 -11.90 5.92
C ALA A 277 6.78 -12.86 6.80
N GLU A 278 5.58 -13.22 6.35
CA GLU A 278 4.72 -14.21 6.98
C GLU A 278 3.65 -14.69 5.98
N HIS A 279 3.33 -15.98 6.02
CA HIS A 279 2.30 -16.62 5.20
C HIS A 279 2.51 -16.43 3.68
N LYS A 280 1.64 -15.74 2.92
CA LYS A 280 1.85 -15.54 1.47
C LYS A 280 2.97 -14.54 1.16
N PHE A 281 3.41 -13.75 2.13
CA PHE A 281 4.57 -12.88 1.99
C PHE A 281 5.83 -13.63 2.42
N THR A 282 6.63 -14.08 1.45
CA THR A 282 7.92 -14.76 1.73
C THR A 282 9.04 -13.78 2.09
N LYS A 283 8.81 -12.49 1.89
CA LYS A 283 9.71 -11.35 2.16
C LYS A 283 8.95 -10.24 2.87
N GLU A 284 9.68 -9.26 3.42
CA GLU A 284 9.06 -8.00 3.85
C GLU A 284 8.38 -7.35 2.65
N ALA A 285 7.16 -6.83 2.85
CA ALA A 285 6.32 -6.32 1.78
C ALA A 285 5.73 -4.94 2.14
N VAL A 286 5.56 -4.08 1.13
CA VAL A 286 4.81 -2.83 1.25
C VAL A 286 3.38 -3.08 0.77
N LEU A 287 2.42 -3.01 1.69
CA LEU A 287 0.99 -3.02 1.37
C LEU A 287 0.57 -1.69 0.74
N MET A 288 -0.54 -1.67 0.00
CA MET A 288 -0.97 -0.41 -0.65
C MET A 288 -1.51 0.61 0.34
N SER A 289 -2.22 0.15 1.36
CA SER A 289 -2.57 0.97 2.51
C SER A 289 -3.00 0.07 3.66
N LYS A 290 -2.69 0.46 4.90
CA LYS A 290 -3.31 -0.15 6.09
C LYS A 290 -4.65 0.48 6.46
N LEU A 291 -5.08 1.53 5.76
CA LEU A 291 -6.37 2.17 6.00
C LEU A 291 -7.48 1.23 5.56
N TRP A 292 -7.37 0.71 4.33
CA TRP A 292 -8.19 -0.42 3.89
C TRP A 292 -7.59 -1.21 2.71
N MET A 293 -6.78 -0.66 1.81
CA MET A 293 -6.22 -1.44 0.67
C MET A 293 -4.98 -2.30 1.04
N ASN A 294 -5.14 -3.25 1.96
CA ASN A 294 -4.03 -3.97 2.60
C ASN A 294 -3.47 -5.19 1.83
N LYS A 295 -3.32 -5.06 0.50
CA LYS A 295 -2.74 -6.09 -0.36
C LYS A 295 -1.50 -5.59 -1.09
N VAL A 296 -0.83 -6.50 -1.78
CA VAL A 296 0.18 -6.22 -2.79
C VAL A 296 -0.34 -6.47 -4.19
N TRP A 297 -0.67 -5.43 -4.96
CA TRP A 297 -1.04 -5.55 -6.37
C TRP A 297 0.18 -5.64 -7.28
N SER A 298 0.04 -6.40 -8.37
CA SER A 298 1.14 -6.75 -9.26
C SER A 298 1.64 -5.62 -10.16
N TRP A 299 0.97 -4.46 -10.21
CA TRP A 299 1.59 -3.23 -10.73
C TRP A 299 2.21 -2.44 -9.58
N ASP A 300 1.42 -2.06 -8.57
CA ASP A 300 1.76 -1.08 -7.53
C ASP A 300 3.12 -1.34 -6.86
N HIS A 301 3.44 -2.61 -6.62
CA HIS A 301 4.69 -3.02 -5.99
C HIS A 301 5.94 -2.50 -6.72
N CYS A 302 5.86 -2.24 -8.03
CA CYS A 302 6.94 -1.68 -8.83
C CYS A 302 7.33 -0.28 -8.38
N PHE A 303 6.35 0.59 -8.08
CA PHE A 303 6.62 1.94 -7.60
C PHE A 303 7.21 1.90 -6.18
N ASN A 304 6.62 1.07 -5.32
CA ASN A 304 7.11 0.86 -3.97
C ASN A 304 8.55 0.34 -3.95
N ALA A 305 8.91 -0.59 -4.86
CA ALA A 305 10.27 -1.10 -5.00
C ALA A 305 11.29 0.02 -5.30
N LEU A 306 10.95 0.96 -6.20
CA LEU A 306 11.81 2.09 -6.56
C LEU A 306 12.00 3.11 -5.43
N ALA A 307 10.99 3.27 -4.57
CA ALA A 307 11.06 4.15 -3.42
C ALA A 307 11.92 3.55 -2.31
N ILE A 308 11.60 2.33 -1.87
CA ILE A 308 12.29 1.70 -0.73
C ILE A 308 13.70 1.21 -1.06
N ALA A 309 14.05 1.13 -2.35
CA ALA A 309 15.43 0.94 -2.80
C ALA A 309 16.41 1.97 -2.20
N ALA A 310 15.94 3.17 -1.85
CA ALA A 310 16.77 4.17 -1.15
C ALA A 310 17.23 3.72 0.24
N LEU A 311 16.46 2.87 0.92
CA LEU A 311 16.82 2.30 2.23
C LEU A 311 17.95 1.28 2.09
N ASP A 312 17.77 0.37 1.15
CA ASP A 312 18.62 -0.78 0.93
C ASP A 312 18.27 -1.44 -0.41
N GLN A 313 19.31 -1.81 -1.17
CA GLN A 313 19.16 -2.46 -2.48
C GLN A 313 18.34 -3.76 -2.36
N GLN A 314 18.56 -4.56 -1.33
CA GLN A 314 17.88 -5.85 -1.18
C GLN A 314 16.39 -5.67 -0.90
N LEU A 315 15.98 -4.64 -0.16
CA LEU A 315 14.57 -4.31 0.04
C LEU A 315 13.85 -3.99 -1.27
N GLY A 316 14.45 -3.18 -2.14
CA GLY A 316 13.89 -2.89 -3.46
C GLY A 316 13.73 -4.15 -4.32
N LEU A 317 14.72 -5.04 -4.30
CA LEU A 317 14.67 -6.32 -5.00
C LEU A 317 13.61 -7.27 -4.43
N ASP A 318 13.55 -7.38 -3.11
CA ASP A 318 12.59 -8.23 -2.42
C ASP A 318 11.16 -7.77 -2.71
N GLN A 319 10.90 -6.45 -2.72
CA GLN A 319 9.59 -5.89 -3.08
C GLN A 319 9.24 -6.10 -4.56
N LEU A 320 10.22 -6.07 -5.47
CA LEU A 320 9.96 -6.41 -6.87
C LEU A 320 9.65 -7.92 -7.03
N THR A 321 10.22 -8.76 -6.17
CA THR A 321 10.09 -10.23 -6.23
C THR A 321 8.84 -10.76 -5.52
N VAL A 322 8.24 -9.98 -4.61
CA VAL A 322 7.14 -10.44 -3.73
C VAL A 322 5.94 -11.04 -4.47
N VAL A 323 5.66 -10.59 -5.70
CA VAL A 323 4.60 -11.15 -6.55
C VAL A 323 5.10 -12.27 -7.47
N PHE A 324 6.39 -12.25 -7.85
CA PHE A 324 6.98 -13.26 -8.73
C PHE A 324 7.09 -14.64 -8.07
N VAL A 325 7.16 -14.72 -6.74
CA VAL A 325 7.13 -16.01 -6.03
C VAL A 325 5.83 -16.78 -6.25
N HIS A 326 4.77 -16.08 -6.68
CA HIS A 326 3.45 -16.64 -6.97
C HIS A 326 3.18 -16.75 -8.47
N GLN A 327 4.15 -16.44 -9.35
CA GLN A 327 3.95 -16.45 -10.80
C GLN A 327 3.47 -17.82 -11.28
N ALA A 328 2.42 -17.83 -12.11
CA ALA A 328 1.83 -19.06 -12.63
C ALA A 328 2.76 -19.74 -13.66
N PRO A 329 2.58 -21.05 -13.92
CA PRO A 329 3.39 -21.78 -14.91
C PRO A 329 3.36 -21.21 -16.33
N ASP A 330 2.28 -20.53 -16.70
CA ASP A 330 2.11 -19.84 -17.99
C ASP A 330 2.79 -18.45 -18.03
N GLY A 331 3.41 -18.01 -16.93
CA GLY A 331 4.08 -16.72 -16.80
C GLY A 331 3.20 -15.60 -16.24
N ARG A 332 1.90 -15.84 -16.06
CA ARG A 332 0.94 -14.85 -15.54
C ARG A 332 1.24 -14.48 -14.08
N LEU A 333 1.12 -13.20 -13.75
CA LEU A 333 1.14 -12.74 -12.36
C LEU A 333 -0.28 -12.74 -11.76
N PRO A 334 -0.42 -12.95 -10.44
CA PRO A 334 -1.68 -12.71 -9.75
C PRO A 334 -2.08 -11.24 -9.85
N ASP A 335 -3.37 -10.96 -9.66
CA ASP A 335 -3.89 -9.60 -9.49
C ASP A 335 -3.26 -8.96 -8.25
N SER A 336 -3.44 -9.62 -7.11
CA SER A 336 -2.92 -9.18 -5.83
C SER A 336 -2.59 -10.34 -4.89
N VAL A 337 -1.80 -10.03 -3.86
CA VAL A 337 -1.44 -10.95 -2.77
C VAL A 337 -1.72 -10.26 -1.45
N ASP A 338 -2.50 -10.89 -0.57
CA ASP A 338 -2.68 -10.44 0.82
C ASP A 338 -2.05 -11.46 1.78
N TRP A 339 -2.19 -11.24 3.09
CA TRP A 339 -1.59 -12.16 4.07
C TRP A 339 -2.10 -13.60 3.91
N GLN A 340 -3.36 -13.83 3.56
CA GLN A 340 -4.04 -15.12 3.40
C GLN A 340 -4.06 -15.66 1.96
N ASN A 341 -4.26 -14.78 0.98
CA ASN A 341 -4.73 -15.14 -0.34
C ASN A 341 -3.80 -14.67 -1.45
N VAL A 342 -3.82 -15.42 -2.55
CA VAL A 342 -3.29 -15.01 -3.86
C VAL A 342 -4.48 -14.92 -4.80
N GLU A 343 -4.76 -13.72 -5.30
CA GLU A 343 -5.95 -13.45 -6.13
C GLU A 343 -5.58 -13.45 -7.61
N TRP A 344 -6.39 -14.13 -8.42
CA TRP A 344 -6.13 -14.38 -9.85
C TRP A 344 -7.21 -13.83 -10.78
N GLY A 345 -8.11 -12.99 -10.24
CA GLY A 345 -9.27 -12.47 -10.95
C GLY A 345 -8.89 -11.63 -12.17
N PHE A 346 -7.77 -10.92 -12.09
CA PHE A 346 -7.24 -10.04 -13.12
C PHE A 346 -5.73 -10.24 -13.28
N THR A 347 -5.16 -9.68 -14.34
CA THR A 347 -3.70 -9.55 -14.49
C THR A 347 -3.37 -8.09 -14.71
N LYS A 348 -2.53 -7.52 -13.84
CA LYS A 348 -2.19 -6.10 -13.92
C LYS A 348 -1.11 -5.83 -14.96
N PRO A 349 -0.91 -4.56 -15.32
CA PRO A 349 -0.05 -4.22 -16.44
C PRO A 349 1.43 -4.54 -16.24
N PRO A 350 2.11 -4.95 -17.34
CA PRO A 350 3.43 -5.54 -17.24
C PRO A 350 4.53 -4.48 -17.26
N ILE A 351 4.69 -3.75 -16.16
CA ILE A 351 5.72 -2.71 -16.04
C ILE A 351 6.94 -3.13 -15.21
N GLN A 352 7.05 -4.41 -14.90
CA GLN A 352 8.16 -4.96 -14.13
C GLN A 352 9.49 -4.75 -14.86
N GLY A 353 9.50 -4.77 -16.20
CA GLY A 353 10.68 -4.39 -16.98
C GLY A 353 11.05 -2.91 -16.91
N TRP A 354 10.07 -2.00 -16.82
CA TRP A 354 10.34 -0.58 -16.55
C TRP A 354 10.94 -0.39 -15.16
N ALA A 355 10.34 -1.02 -14.15
CA ALA A 355 10.82 -0.96 -12.77
C ALA A 355 12.22 -1.58 -12.62
N LEU A 356 12.47 -2.74 -13.24
CA LEU A 356 13.77 -3.40 -13.24
C LEU A 356 14.84 -2.53 -13.89
N SER A 357 14.57 -1.94 -15.05
CA SER A 357 15.51 -1.03 -15.72
C SER A 357 15.93 0.12 -14.80
N ARG A 358 14.96 0.72 -14.10
CA ARG A 358 15.23 1.81 -13.17
C ARG A 358 15.97 1.38 -11.92
N LEU A 359 15.65 0.21 -11.36
CA LEU A 359 16.36 -0.34 -10.21
C LEU A 359 17.82 -0.67 -10.57
N LEU A 360 18.08 -1.20 -11.77
CA LEU A 360 19.43 -1.43 -12.28
C LEU A 360 20.18 -0.12 -12.53
N ALA A 361 19.51 0.94 -12.96
CA ALA A 361 20.11 2.27 -13.10
C ALA A 361 20.51 2.87 -11.74
N GLN A 362 19.71 2.66 -10.70
CA GLN A 362 20.06 3.05 -9.32
C GLN A 362 21.24 2.22 -8.78
N PHE A 363 21.39 0.97 -9.23
CA PHE A 363 22.45 0.07 -8.78
C PHE A 363 23.19 -0.63 -9.93
N PRO A 364 24.05 0.09 -10.67
CA PRO A 364 24.72 -0.48 -11.84
C PRO A 364 25.63 -1.66 -11.49
N GLY A 365 26.14 -1.71 -10.25
CA GLY A 365 26.96 -2.79 -9.70
C GLY A 365 26.20 -3.95 -9.06
N MET A 366 24.88 -4.06 -9.23
CA MET A 366 24.11 -5.24 -8.78
C MET A 366 24.76 -6.53 -9.32
N SER A 367 24.71 -7.63 -8.60
CA SER A 367 25.36 -8.88 -9.05
C SER A 367 24.43 -9.72 -9.93
N ASP A 368 25.00 -10.45 -10.89
CA ASP A 368 24.21 -11.20 -11.89
C ASP A 368 23.36 -12.33 -11.27
N ASP A 369 23.75 -12.89 -10.13
CA ASP A 369 22.96 -13.86 -9.36
C ASP A 369 21.65 -13.27 -8.81
N LYS A 370 21.60 -11.96 -8.59
CA LYS A 370 20.36 -11.23 -8.23
C LYS A 370 19.56 -10.82 -9.46
N VAL A 371 20.22 -10.53 -10.57
CA VAL A 371 19.58 -10.07 -11.82
C VAL A 371 18.92 -11.22 -12.57
N GLN A 372 19.56 -12.40 -12.61
CA GLN A 372 19.09 -13.57 -13.37
C GLN A 372 17.65 -13.99 -13.01
N PRO A 373 17.24 -14.14 -11.73
CA PRO A 373 15.87 -14.54 -11.41
C PRO A 373 14.81 -13.51 -11.83
N LEU A 374 15.15 -12.21 -11.77
CA LEU A 374 14.26 -11.13 -12.21
C LEU A 374 14.12 -11.10 -13.72
N TYR A 375 15.22 -11.35 -14.45
CA TYR A 375 15.21 -11.54 -15.89
C TYR A 375 14.28 -12.70 -16.28
N ASP A 376 14.47 -13.88 -15.68
CA ASP A 376 13.69 -15.08 -15.99
C ASP A 376 12.19 -14.88 -15.73
N ALA A 377 11.84 -14.26 -14.61
CA ALA A 377 10.45 -14.00 -14.25
C ALA A 377 9.78 -12.95 -15.17
N THR A 378 10.51 -11.87 -15.50
CA THR A 378 10.03 -10.82 -16.41
C THR A 378 9.89 -11.33 -17.84
N ALA A 379 10.81 -12.20 -18.29
CA ALA A 379 10.74 -12.87 -19.58
C ALA A 379 9.47 -13.72 -19.70
N ARG A 380 9.19 -14.57 -18.70
CA ARG A 380 7.96 -15.37 -18.67
C ARG A 380 6.69 -14.53 -18.66
N LEU A 381 6.68 -13.41 -17.92
CA LEU A 381 5.53 -12.49 -17.95
C LEU A 381 5.34 -11.86 -19.32
N THR A 382 6.44 -11.49 -19.99
CA THR A 382 6.39 -10.93 -21.35
C THR A 382 5.85 -11.97 -22.34
N ASP A 383 6.35 -13.21 -22.27
CA ASP A 383 5.89 -14.31 -23.10
C ASP A 383 4.41 -14.64 -22.82
N PHE A 384 3.93 -14.61 -21.57
CA PHE A 384 2.50 -14.76 -21.25
C PHE A 384 1.61 -13.79 -22.05
N TRP A 385 1.95 -12.50 -22.06
CA TRP A 385 1.17 -11.50 -22.78
C TRP A 385 1.18 -11.75 -24.29
N MET A 386 2.35 -12.10 -24.84
CA MET A 386 2.46 -12.38 -26.27
C MET A 386 1.78 -13.70 -26.65
N ASP A 387 1.84 -14.73 -25.84
CA ASP A 387 1.37 -16.06 -26.24
C ASP A 387 -0.09 -16.30 -25.87
N THR A 388 -0.58 -15.69 -24.79
CA THR A 388 -1.91 -15.97 -24.22
C THR A 388 -2.90 -14.81 -24.39
N ARG A 389 -2.42 -13.59 -24.63
CA ARG A 389 -3.27 -12.39 -24.70
C ARG A 389 -3.28 -11.75 -26.08
N ARG A 390 -2.97 -12.49 -27.15
CA ARG A 390 -3.19 -12.06 -28.55
C ARG A 390 -4.35 -12.84 -29.18
N GLY A 391 -5.08 -12.19 -30.08
CA GLY A 391 -6.15 -12.80 -30.89
C GLY A 391 -5.89 -12.60 -32.38
N ASP A 392 -6.83 -13.05 -33.23
CA ASP A 392 -6.67 -13.01 -34.69
C ASP A 392 -6.85 -11.61 -35.31
N THR A 393 -7.39 -10.66 -34.55
CA THR A 393 -7.77 -9.31 -35.03
C THR A 393 -6.64 -8.28 -34.94
N SER A 394 -5.54 -8.61 -34.26
CA SER A 394 -4.39 -7.72 -34.06
C SER A 394 -3.11 -8.50 -33.81
N ARG A 395 -1.97 -7.92 -34.22
CA ARG A 395 -0.64 -8.42 -33.84
C ARG A 395 -0.29 -8.11 -32.38
N LEU A 396 -1.00 -7.16 -31.75
CA LEU A 396 -0.77 -6.70 -30.39
C LEU A 396 -1.68 -7.44 -29.40
N PRO A 397 -1.25 -7.56 -28.13
CA PRO A 397 -2.09 -8.17 -27.11
C PRO A 397 -3.23 -7.27 -26.64
N PHE A 398 -4.25 -7.88 -26.03
CA PHE A 398 -5.47 -7.23 -25.55
C PHE A 398 -5.59 -7.26 -24.03
N TRP A 399 -6.26 -6.24 -23.48
CA TRP A 399 -6.87 -6.26 -22.16
C TRP A 399 -8.18 -7.04 -22.21
N ALA A 400 -8.40 -7.97 -21.28
CA ALA A 400 -9.67 -8.68 -21.20
C ALA A 400 -10.74 -7.92 -20.39
N HIS A 401 -10.32 -6.95 -19.58
CA HIS A 401 -11.19 -6.16 -18.73
C HIS A 401 -10.47 -4.87 -18.31
N GLY A 402 -11.21 -3.81 -17.94
CA GLY A 402 -10.65 -2.55 -17.41
C GLY A 402 -9.70 -2.79 -16.23
N ASN A 403 -10.09 -3.67 -15.30
CA ASN A 403 -9.25 -4.05 -14.16
C ASN A 403 -7.90 -4.68 -14.55
N ASP A 404 -7.79 -5.37 -15.69
CA ASP A 404 -6.49 -5.89 -16.17
C ASP A 404 -5.56 -4.73 -16.55
N SER A 405 -6.10 -3.66 -17.14
CA SER A 405 -5.33 -2.45 -17.47
C SER A 405 -4.98 -1.60 -16.25
N GLY A 406 -5.58 -1.87 -15.09
CA GLY A 406 -5.52 -1.00 -13.92
C GLY A 406 -6.41 0.25 -14.00
N TRP A 407 -7.10 0.47 -15.12
CA TRP A 407 -7.98 1.62 -15.38
C TRP A 407 -9.46 1.19 -15.35
N ASP A 408 -9.87 0.63 -14.22
CA ASP A 408 -11.08 -0.18 -14.02
C ASP A 408 -12.35 0.35 -14.70
N ASN A 409 -12.67 1.63 -14.53
CA ASN A 409 -13.88 2.28 -15.04
C ASN A 409 -13.60 3.34 -16.11
N SER A 410 -12.43 3.31 -16.76
CA SER A 410 -12.08 4.27 -17.81
C SER A 410 -13.05 4.23 -18.98
N ILE A 411 -13.34 5.40 -19.57
CA ILE A 411 -14.16 5.56 -20.79
C ILE A 411 -13.66 4.70 -21.96
N ALA A 412 -12.38 4.28 -21.93
CA ALA A 412 -11.78 3.37 -22.91
C ALA A 412 -12.50 2.01 -23.03
N PHE A 413 -13.22 1.59 -21.97
CA PHE A 413 -13.87 0.28 -21.87
C PHE A 413 -15.41 0.33 -22.01
N ASP A 414 -16.00 1.50 -22.25
CA ASP A 414 -17.47 1.65 -22.24
C ASP A 414 -18.16 0.98 -23.44
N SER A 415 -17.49 1.01 -24.59
CA SER A 415 -18.00 0.37 -25.81
C SER A 415 -17.73 -1.13 -25.83
N THR A 416 -16.66 -1.59 -25.19
CA THR A 416 -16.28 -3.00 -25.10
C THR A 416 -15.34 -3.24 -23.91
N PRO A 417 -15.55 -4.31 -23.13
CA PRO A 417 -14.65 -4.65 -22.03
C PRO A 417 -13.27 -5.17 -22.52
N MET A 418 -13.17 -5.59 -23.78
CA MET A 418 -11.96 -6.18 -24.35
C MET A 418 -11.38 -5.29 -25.46
N ILE A 419 -10.21 -4.70 -25.20
CA ILE A 419 -9.54 -3.78 -26.12
C ILE A 419 -8.09 -4.20 -26.36
N VAL A 420 -7.62 -3.98 -27.58
CA VAL A 420 -6.21 -3.82 -27.87
C VAL A 420 -5.90 -2.33 -27.70
N GLY A 421 -5.15 -2.02 -26.64
CA GLY A 421 -4.79 -0.66 -26.27
C GLY A 421 -3.33 -0.34 -26.60
N PRO A 422 -3.01 0.93 -26.93
CA PRO A 422 -1.65 1.34 -27.23
C PRO A 422 -0.75 1.35 -25.98
N ASP A 423 -1.35 1.44 -24.79
CA ASP A 423 -0.71 1.41 -23.48
C ASP A 423 -0.03 0.06 -23.20
N LEU A 424 -0.72 -1.06 -23.41
CA LEU A 424 -0.15 -2.41 -23.20
C LEU A 424 1.06 -2.66 -24.10
N ALA A 425 0.97 -2.27 -25.37
CA ALA A 425 2.06 -2.37 -26.32
C ALA A 425 3.29 -1.57 -25.85
N ALA A 426 3.07 -0.37 -25.29
CA ALA A 426 4.14 0.46 -24.75
C ALA A 426 4.80 -0.14 -23.50
N TYR A 427 4.03 -0.76 -22.59
CA TYR A 427 4.59 -1.44 -21.43
C TYR A 427 5.44 -2.64 -21.85
N LEU A 428 4.94 -3.47 -22.79
CA LEU A 428 5.70 -4.61 -23.32
C LEU A 428 6.93 -4.17 -24.12
N LEU A 429 6.87 -3.01 -24.78
CA LEU A 429 8.01 -2.39 -25.44
C LEU A 429 9.11 -2.03 -24.44
N LEU A 430 8.75 -1.42 -23.30
CA LEU A 430 9.69 -1.15 -22.20
C LEU A 430 10.25 -2.45 -21.62
N GLN A 431 9.43 -3.50 -21.44
CA GLN A 431 9.92 -4.80 -20.97
C GLN A 431 10.89 -5.44 -21.97
N ALA A 432 10.57 -5.45 -23.25
CA ALA A 432 11.46 -5.99 -24.29
C ALA A 432 12.78 -5.23 -24.32
N SER A 433 12.77 -3.89 -24.16
CA SER A 433 14.00 -3.09 -24.06
C SER A 433 14.83 -3.45 -22.82
N CYS A 434 14.18 -3.63 -21.67
CA CYS A 434 14.84 -4.09 -20.45
C CYS A 434 15.47 -5.47 -20.63
N LEU A 435 14.69 -6.43 -21.13
CA LEU A 435 15.11 -7.81 -21.32
C LEU A 435 16.24 -7.93 -22.34
N GLU A 436 16.22 -7.14 -23.41
CA GLU A 436 17.34 -7.03 -24.36
C GLU A 436 18.64 -6.62 -23.65
N GLN A 437 18.59 -5.55 -22.84
CA GLN A 437 19.77 -5.04 -22.15
C GLN A 437 20.29 -6.01 -21.08
N VAL A 438 19.37 -6.62 -20.33
CA VAL A 438 19.72 -7.59 -19.29
C VAL A 438 20.24 -8.90 -19.90
N ALA A 439 19.68 -9.37 -21.00
CA ALA A 439 20.19 -10.55 -21.73
C ALA A 439 21.63 -10.32 -22.22
N LYS A 440 21.95 -9.14 -22.79
CA LYS A 440 23.33 -8.80 -23.18
C LYS A 440 24.27 -8.83 -21.98
N ARG A 441 23.85 -8.23 -20.86
CA ARG A 441 24.63 -8.22 -19.61
C ARG A 441 24.91 -9.64 -19.11
N LEU A 442 23.90 -10.52 -19.13
CA LEU A 442 24.01 -11.92 -18.70
C LEU A 442 24.68 -12.83 -19.74
N ARG A 443 25.04 -12.31 -20.92
CA ARG A 443 25.62 -13.04 -22.06
C ARG A 443 24.68 -14.09 -22.66
N HIS A 444 23.38 -13.79 -22.66
CA HIS A 444 22.33 -14.58 -23.31
C HIS A 444 22.07 -14.03 -24.72
N GLU A 445 23.00 -14.23 -25.65
CA GLU A 445 22.98 -13.54 -26.96
C GLU A 445 21.73 -13.86 -27.80
N ASN A 446 21.28 -15.12 -27.83
CA ASN A 446 20.07 -15.53 -28.55
C ASN A 446 18.81 -14.83 -28.00
N ASP A 447 18.75 -14.67 -26.67
CA ASP A 447 17.63 -13.99 -26.04
C ASP A 447 17.68 -12.48 -26.30
N SER A 448 18.87 -11.87 -26.28
CA SER A 448 19.04 -10.46 -26.66
C SER A 448 18.47 -10.19 -28.06
N GLU A 449 18.77 -11.05 -29.03
CA GLU A 449 18.20 -10.94 -30.38
C GLU A 449 16.68 -11.14 -30.40
N LYS A 450 16.14 -12.13 -29.66
CA LYS A 450 14.69 -12.33 -29.46
C LYS A 450 14.01 -11.04 -28.99
N TRP A 451 14.55 -10.41 -27.94
CA TRP A 451 13.95 -9.22 -27.34
C TRP A 451 14.09 -7.98 -28.23
N ALA A 452 15.21 -7.82 -28.96
CA ALA A 452 15.37 -6.76 -29.95
C ALA A 452 14.35 -6.87 -31.11
N ASN A 453 14.11 -8.11 -31.58
CA ASN A 453 13.10 -8.41 -32.59
C ASN A 453 11.68 -8.15 -32.08
N MET A 454 11.37 -8.57 -30.85
CA MET A 454 10.09 -8.27 -30.18
C MET A 454 9.83 -6.78 -30.06
N ARG A 455 10.84 -6.01 -29.64
CA ARG A 455 10.76 -4.55 -29.55
C ARG A 455 10.43 -3.92 -30.91
N SER A 456 11.11 -4.33 -31.97
CA SER A 456 10.87 -3.83 -33.33
C SER A 456 9.47 -4.20 -33.82
N PHE A 457 9.03 -5.42 -33.54
CA PHE A 457 7.67 -5.88 -33.84
C PHE A 457 6.60 -5.04 -33.12
N LEU A 458 6.77 -4.78 -31.82
CA LEU A 458 5.80 -4.01 -31.03
C LEU A 458 5.68 -2.56 -31.52
N VAL A 459 6.79 -1.88 -31.82
CA VAL A 459 6.76 -0.51 -32.36
C VAL A 459 6.04 -0.48 -33.71
N ASN A 460 6.39 -1.39 -34.63
CA ASN A 460 5.77 -1.42 -35.96
C ASN A 460 4.27 -1.72 -35.86
N ALA A 461 3.87 -2.71 -35.05
CA ALA A 461 2.47 -3.05 -34.87
C ALA A 461 1.68 -1.92 -34.20
N LEU A 462 2.26 -1.25 -33.20
CA LEU A 462 1.65 -0.09 -32.54
C LEU A 462 1.36 1.04 -33.52
N ILE A 463 2.35 1.43 -34.33
CA ILE A 463 2.18 2.50 -35.32
C ILE A 463 1.24 2.08 -36.46
N GLU A 464 1.47 0.91 -37.06
CA GLU A 464 0.69 0.48 -38.24
C GLU A 464 -0.78 0.16 -37.94
N GLU A 465 -1.10 -0.33 -36.73
CA GLU A 465 -2.48 -0.73 -36.41
C GLU A 465 -3.29 0.30 -35.64
N LEU A 466 -2.65 1.13 -34.81
CA LEU A 466 -3.34 2.01 -33.87
C LEU A 466 -3.10 3.49 -34.10
N TRP A 467 -2.09 3.91 -34.86
CA TRP A 467 -1.87 5.33 -35.13
C TRP A 467 -2.67 5.81 -36.35
N ASP A 468 -3.56 6.79 -36.17
CA ASP A 468 -4.38 7.34 -37.26
C ASP A 468 -3.76 8.56 -37.96
N GLY A 469 -2.51 8.89 -37.62
CA GLY A 469 -1.82 10.11 -38.07
C GLY A 469 -1.91 11.27 -37.08
N GLU A 470 -2.84 11.23 -36.13
CA GLU A 470 -3.08 12.30 -35.14
C GLU A 470 -3.07 11.80 -33.70
N SER A 471 -3.64 10.62 -33.46
CA SER A 471 -3.83 10.02 -32.13
C SER A 471 -3.78 8.50 -32.22
N PHE A 472 -3.49 7.84 -31.08
CA PHE A 472 -3.68 6.40 -30.99
C PHE A 472 -5.16 6.06 -30.82
N LEU A 473 -5.64 5.12 -31.62
CA LEU A 473 -6.94 4.50 -31.53
C LEU A 473 -6.90 3.32 -30.56
N LEU A 474 -8.06 2.96 -30.05
CA LEU A 474 -8.30 1.65 -29.45
C LEU A 474 -8.84 0.71 -30.53
N LYS A 475 -8.66 -0.59 -30.35
CA LYS A 475 -9.24 -1.60 -31.22
C LYS A 475 -10.04 -2.59 -30.39
N ASN A 476 -11.26 -2.92 -30.82
CA ASN A 476 -12.04 -3.98 -30.20
C ASN A 476 -11.34 -5.32 -30.47
N ALA A 477 -10.96 -6.03 -29.41
CA ALA A 477 -10.18 -7.26 -29.53
C ALA A 477 -10.94 -8.41 -30.23
N ILE A 478 -12.28 -8.35 -30.23
CA ILE A 478 -13.14 -9.38 -30.82
C ILE A 478 -13.46 -9.06 -32.29
N THR A 479 -13.84 -7.82 -32.60
CA THR A 479 -14.30 -7.44 -33.95
C THR A 479 -13.18 -6.92 -34.84
N GLY A 480 -12.08 -6.43 -34.26
CA GLY A 480 -11.00 -5.76 -34.97
C GLY A 480 -11.30 -4.32 -35.37
N GLU A 481 -12.50 -3.81 -35.07
CA GLU A 481 -12.89 -2.42 -35.36
C GLU A 481 -12.13 -1.45 -34.46
N THR A 482 -11.61 -0.37 -35.06
CA THR A 482 -10.92 0.69 -34.34
C THR A 482 -11.88 1.81 -33.94
N PHE A 483 -11.62 2.44 -32.79
CA PHE A 483 -12.42 3.54 -32.28
C PHE A 483 -11.57 4.54 -31.49
N LYS A 484 -12.07 5.77 -31.38
CA LYS A 484 -11.41 6.85 -30.63
C LYS A 484 -11.83 6.79 -29.16
N THR A 485 -10.95 7.30 -28.30
CA THR A 485 -11.23 7.52 -26.88
C THR A 485 -10.79 8.93 -26.50
N THR A 486 -11.36 9.46 -25.42
CA THR A 486 -10.93 10.70 -24.76
C THR A 486 -10.11 10.43 -23.50
N SER A 487 -9.92 9.16 -23.14
CA SER A 487 -9.08 8.75 -22.01
C SER A 487 -7.62 9.12 -22.26
N LEU A 488 -6.91 9.43 -21.17
CA LEU A 488 -5.46 9.57 -21.14
C LEU A 488 -4.76 8.26 -21.55
N LEU A 489 -5.45 7.11 -21.46
CA LEU A 489 -4.92 5.79 -21.83
C LEU A 489 -4.30 5.77 -23.24
N GLN A 490 -4.86 6.53 -24.20
CA GLN A 490 -4.32 6.63 -25.56
C GLN A 490 -2.94 7.31 -25.63
N PHE A 491 -2.53 8.04 -24.59
CA PHE A 491 -1.25 8.73 -24.51
C PHE A 491 -0.23 8.02 -23.63
N MET A 492 -0.59 6.89 -23.00
CA MET A 492 0.38 6.07 -22.26
C MET A 492 1.56 5.53 -23.08
N PRO A 493 1.54 5.45 -24.43
CA PRO A 493 2.76 5.26 -25.22
C PRO A 493 3.89 6.25 -24.93
N LEU A 494 3.60 7.42 -24.36
CA LEU A 494 4.63 8.34 -23.88
C LEU A 494 5.56 7.72 -22.84
N ALA A 495 5.12 6.71 -22.07
CA ALA A 495 5.99 5.97 -21.16
C ALA A 495 7.18 5.31 -21.89
N ALA A 496 7.01 4.98 -23.17
CA ALA A 496 8.03 4.42 -24.04
C ALA A 496 8.51 5.41 -25.12
N ALA A 497 8.34 6.72 -24.92
CA ALA A 497 8.56 7.75 -25.94
C ALA A 497 9.93 7.66 -26.63
N ARG A 498 11.01 7.31 -25.91
CA ARG A 498 12.36 7.13 -26.47
C ARG A 498 12.46 6.06 -27.56
N HIS A 499 11.44 5.21 -27.71
CA HIS A 499 11.36 4.13 -28.70
C HIS A 499 10.36 4.42 -29.82
N LEU A 500 9.70 5.58 -29.80
CA LEU A 500 8.70 5.97 -30.79
C LEU A 500 9.26 7.06 -31.73
N PRO A 501 8.70 7.23 -32.94
CA PRO A 501 9.08 8.33 -33.81
C PRO A 501 8.80 9.70 -33.16
N ASP A 502 9.74 10.64 -33.27
CA ASP A 502 9.62 11.99 -32.68
C ASP A 502 8.31 12.69 -33.07
N GLU A 503 7.87 12.57 -34.34
CA GLU A 503 6.62 13.19 -34.80
C GLU A 503 5.39 12.67 -34.02
N VAL A 504 5.37 11.37 -33.69
CA VAL A 504 4.28 10.76 -32.92
C VAL A 504 4.33 11.25 -31.48
N VAL A 505 5.53 11.31 -30.88
CA VAL A 505 5.74 11.84 -29.53
C VAL A 505 5.30 13.30 -29.43
N ASP A 506 5.70 14.14 -30.38
CA ASP A 506 5.38 15.57 -30.38
C ASP A 506 3.87 15.85 -30.51
N LYS A 507 3.16 15.04 -31.31
CA LYS A 507 1.69 15.10 -31.41
C LYS A 507 1.01 14.67 -30.10
N MET A 508 1.49 13.61 -29.45
CA MET A 508 0.98 13.20 -28.14
C MET A 508 1.25 14.25 -27.07
N VAL A 509 2.45 14.83 -27.02
CA VAL A 509 2.85 15.92 -26.12
C VAL A 509 1.91 17.11 -26.28
N THR A 510 1.72 17.57 -27.51
CA THR A 510 0.81 18.69 -27.82
C THR A 510 -0.62 18.40 -27.37
N SER A 511 -1.09 17.16 -27.57
CA SER A 511 -2.42 16.73 -27.15
C SER A 511 -2.58 16.63 -25.63
N ILE A 512 -1.62 16.05 -24.90
CA ILE A 512 -1.68 15.99 -23.43
C ILE A 512 -1.74 17.39 -22.85
N VAL A 513 -0.84 18.29 -23.27
CA VAL A 513 -0.76 19.65 -22.74
C VAL A 513 -2.07 20.40 -22.95
N SER A 514 -2.69 20.24 -24.12
CA SER A 514 -3.93 20.95 -24.46
C SER A 514 -5.22 20.33 -23.90
N LYS A 515 -5.23 19.02 -23.60
CA LYS A 515 -6.48 18.28 -23.30
C LYS A 515 -6.55 17.70 -21.88
N HIS A 516 -5.40 17.33 -21.29
CA HIS A 516 -5.34 16.57 -20.04
C HIS A 516 -4.55 17.26 -18.92
N LEU A 517 -3.60 18.13 -19.25
CA LEU A 517 -2.73 18.74 -18.24
C LEU A 517 -3.47 19.83 -17.45
N SER A 518 -3.93 19.46 -16.25
CA SER A 518 -4.50 20.37 -15.26
C SER A 518 -3.42 21.07 -14.44
N GLU A 519 -3.79 22.03 -13.59
CA GLU A 519 -2.88 22.70 -12.64
C GLU A 519 -2.03 21.73 -11.80
N TRP A 520 -2.55 20.54 -11.53
CA TRP A 520 -1.94 19.54 -10.64
C TRP A 520 -1.26 18.38 -11.36
N GLY A 521 -1.50 18.19 -12.66
CA GLY A 521 -0.96 17.08 -13.44
C GLY A 521 -1.92 16.54 -14.50
N PRO A 522 -1.56 15.44 -15.18
CA PRO A 522 -2.36 14.86 -16.26
C PRO A 522 -3.62 14.16 -15.71
N ALA A 523 -4.80 14.70 -16.04
CA ALA A 523 -6.10 14.09 -15.76
C ALA A 523 -6.31 12.81 -16.58
N THR A 524 -6.91 11.77 -16.01
CA THR A 524 -7.12 10.49 -16.72
C THR A 524 -8.20 10.56 -17.80
N GLU A 525 -9.04 11.59 -17.76
CA GLU A 525 -10.01 11.93 -18.79
C GLU A 525 -9.77 13.35 -19.28
N LYS A 526 -10.11 13.60 -20.55
CA LYS A 526 -9.97 14.94 -21.13
C LYS A 526 -10.81 15.94 -20.32
N LEU A 527 -10.19 17.04 -19.89
CA LEU A 527 -10.81 18.02 -18.96
C LEU A 527 -12.12 18.63 -19.48
N ALA A 528 -12.24 18.82 -20.78
CA ALA A 528 -13.43 19.38 -21.44
C ALA A 528 -14.40 18.29 -21.96
N SER A 529 -14.17 17.02 -21.61
CA SER A 529 -15.04 15.91 -22.00
C SER A 529 -16.37 15.98 -21.25
N PRO A 530 -17.52 15.65 -21.90
CA PRO A 530 -18.78 15.47 -21.19
C PRO A 530 -18.73 14.28 -20.22
N ASP A 531 -17.79 13.35 -20.40
CA ASP A 531 -17.60 12.16 -19.56
C ASP A 531 -16.58 12.40 -18.42
N TYR A 532 -16.06 13.62 -18.27
CA TYR A 532 -15.18 13.99 -17.15
C TYR A 532 -15.97 14.03 -15.84
N GLU A 533 -15.46 13.33 -14.83
CA GLU A 533 -16.02 13.27 -13.49
C GLU A 533 -14.94 13.59 -12.45
N SER A 534 -15.19 14.63 -11.64
CA SER A 534 -14.28 15.10 -10.58
C SER A 534 -13.87 14.01 -9.58
N ASP A 535 -14.84 13.20 -9.11
CA ASP A 535 -14.62 12.00 -8.29
C ASP A 535 -14.92 10.72 -9.09
N GLY A 536 -14.43 10.69 -10.33
CA GLY A 536 -14.73 9.66 -11.33
C GLY A 536 -13.84 8.43 -11.30
N TYR A 537 -12.96 8.28 -10.30
CA TYR A 537 -11.91 7.25 -10.29
C TYR A 537 -10.97 7.36 -11.51
N TRP A 538 -11.14 6.59 -12.59
CA TRP A 538 -10.37 6.75 -13.84
C TRP A 538 -11.01 7.70 -14.87
N ARG A 539 -12.09 8.41 -14.53
CA ARG A 539 -12.81 9.36 -15.41
C ARG A 539 -12.48 10.83 -15.19
N GLY A 540 -11.31 11.16 -14.67
CA GLY A 540 -10.96 12.56 -14.42
C GLY A 540 -9.78 12.73 -13.48
N PRO A 541 -9.78 12.07 -12.30
CA PRO A 541 -8.73 12.20 -11.32
C PRO A 541 -7.30 11.99 -11.85
N ILE A 542 -6.32 12.58 -11.16
CA ILE A 542 -4.90 12.39 -11.37
C ILE A 542 -4.43 11.22 -10.53
N TRP A 543 -3.58 10.37 -11.12
CA TRP A 543 -3.04 9.17 -10.50
C TRP A 543 -1.52 9.18 -10.52
N ALA A 544 -0.90 8.78 -9.41
CA ALA A 544 0.56 8.71 -9.33
C ALA A 544 1.18 7.76 -10.37
N PRO A 545 0.62 6.55 -10.62
CA PRO A 545 1.16 5.64 -11.63
C PRO A 545 1.28 6.23 -13.03
N SER A 546 0.18 6.76 -13.59
CA SER A 546 0.17 7.33 -14.94
C SER A 546 1.06 8.57 -15.04
N THR A 547 1.02 9.43 -14.03
CA THR A 547 1.88 10.61 -13.93
C THR A 547 3.36 10.24 -13.99
N HIS A 548 3.79 9.24 -13.22
CA HIS A 548 5.19 8.83 -13.17
C HIS A 548 5.68 8.17 -14.45
N LEU A 549 4.84 7.34 -15.09
CA LEU A 549 5.20 6.70 -16.35
C LEU A 549 5.31 7.71 -17.48
N VAL A 550 4.37 8.66 -17.57
CA VAL A 550 4.42 9.73 -18.58
C VAL A 550 5.63 10.63 -18.35
N GLU A 551 5.85 11.07 -17.10
CA GLU A 551 7.00 11.92 -16.76
C GLU A 551 8.33 11.24 -17.10
N THR A 552 8.53 9.99 -16.68
CA THR A 552 9.77 9.25 -16.95
C THR A 552 9.98 9.01 -18.43
N GLY A 553 8.93 8.66 -19.18
CA GLY A 553 9.03 8.44 -20.61
C GLY A 553 9.34 9.72 -21.40
N LEU A 554 8.74 10.86 -21.03
CA LEU A 554 9.05 12.17 -21.60
C LEU A 554 10.51 12.54 -21.34
N ARG A 555 10.97 12.34 -20.10
CA ARG A 555 12.35 12.64 -19.70
C ARG A 555 13.36 11.79 -20.49
N ASP A 556 13.09 10.50 -20.60
CA ASP A 556 13.88 9.55 -21.38
C ASP A 556 13.95 9.90 -22.87
N ALA A 557 12.92 10.55 -23.40
CA ALA A 557 12.86 11.06 -24.78
C ALA A 557 13.42 12.50 -24.94
N GLY A 558 14.02 13.07 -23.90
CA GLY A 558 14.59 14.41 -23.92
C GLY A 558 13.55 15.55 -23.93
N ARG A 559 12.27 15.28 -23.66
CA ARG A 559 11.22 16.30 -23.50
C ARG A 559 11.21 16.84 -22.06
N ILE A 560 12.36 17.37 -21.65
CA ILE A 560 12.69 17.70 -20.25
C ILE A 560 11.73 18.73 -19.65
N ASP A 561 11.46 19.83 -20.35
CA ASP A 561 10.63 20.93 -19.84
C ASP A 561 9.24 20.45 -19.38
N LEU A 562 8.58 19.60 -20.18
CA LEU A 562 7.27 19.06 -19.82
C LEU A 562 7.36 18.02 -18.69
N ALA A 563 8.42 17.21 -18.66
CA ALA A 563 8.65 16.28 -17.56
C ALA A 563 8.86 17.01 -16.22
N ASP A 564 9.62 18.11 -16.23
CA ASP A 564 9.84 18.97 -15.06
C ASP A 564 8.54 19.67 -14.64
N GLU A 565 7.74 20.14 -15.60
CA GLU A 565 6.42 20.72 -15.32
C GLU A 565 5.48 19.70 -14.66
N ILE A 566 5.39 18.48 -15.20
CA ILE A 566 4.53 17.42 -14.64
C ILE A 566 4.98 17.02 -13.24
N SER A 567 6.29 16.75 -13.05
CA SER A 567 6.82 16.39 -11.73
C SER A 567 6.64 17.52 -10.71
N THR A 568 6.88 18.77 -11.08
CA THR A 568 6.65 19.93 -10.21
C THR A 568 5.19 20.04 -9.80
N ARG A 569 4.25 19.90 -10.74
CA ARG A 569 2.81 19.96 -10.45
C ARG A 569 2.39 18.83 -9.49
N PHE A 570 2.89 17.61 -9.72
CA PHE A 570 2.58 16.45 -8.89
C PHE A 570 3.19 16.53 -7.47
N LEU A 571 4.43 17.03 -7.34
CA LEU A 571 5.05 17.26 -6.03
C LEU A 571 4.21 18.26 -5.20
N ARG A 572 3.82 19.40 -5.79
CA ARG A 572 2.95 20.38 -5.12
C ARG A 572 1.57 19.80 -4.76
N LEU A 573 1.01 18.94 -5.60
CA LEU A 573 -0.25 18.26 -5.32
C LEU A 573 -0.14 17.40 -4.05
N CYS A 574 0.93 16.61 -3.94
CA CYS A 574 1.19 15.78 -2.76
C CYS A 574 1.46 16.62 -1.51
N GLU A 575 2.24 17.70 -1.64
CA GLU A 575 2.54 18.64 -0.54
C GLU A 575 1.27 19.34 -0.01
N LYS A 576 0.30 19.61 -0.90
CA LYS A 576 -0.98 20.22 -0.53
C LYS A 576 -1.98 19.22 0.06
N SER A 577 -2.07 18.02 -0.51
CA SER A 577 -3.21 17.11 -0.30
C SER A 577 -2.84 15.76 0.31
N GLY A 578 -1.57 15.54 0.65
CA GLY A 578 -1.08 14.27 1.19
C GLY A 578 -0.96 13.18 0.12
N PHE A 579 -1.08 11.92 0.55
CA PHE A 579 -0.77 10.75 -0.28
C PHE A 579 -2.01 9.90 -0.54
N ALA A 580 -3.04 10.52 -1.11
CA ALA A 580 -4.24 9.80 -1.52
C ALA A 580 -3.99 8.88 -2.73
N GLU A 581 -4.87 7.90 -2.93
CA GLU A 581 -4.85 6.97 -4.05
C GLU A 581 -4.90 7.72 -5.39
N ASN A 582 -5.80 8.71 -5.49
CA ASN A 582 -5.91 9.64 -6.61
C ASN A 582 -6.42 11.01 -6.15
N PHE A 583 -6.44 11.98 -7.05
CA PHE A 583 -6.77 13.37 -6.75
C PHE A 583 -7.71 13.99 -7.77
N ASP A 584 -8.66 14.81 -7.35
CA ASP A 584 -9.46 15.62 -8.27
C ASP A 584 -8.54 16.51 -9.12
N ALA A 585 -8.65 16.45 -10.45
CA ALA A 585 -7.72 17.16 -11.34
C ALA A 585 -7.93 18.69 -11.36
N ILE A 586 -9.06 19.19 -10.89
CA ILE A 586 -9.37 20.63 -10.83
C ILE A 586 -8.97 21.19 -9.46
N THR A 587 -9.44 20.57 -8.39
CA THR A 587 -9.26 21.10 -7.02
C THR A 587 -7.98 20.60 -6.37
N GLY A 588 -7.45 19.47 -6.83
CA GLY A 588 -6.34 18.75 -6.23
C GLY A 588 -6.72 18.06 -4.91
N GLU A 589 -8.00 17.93 -4.57
CA GLU A 589 -8.44 17.20 -3.36
C GLU A 589 -8.07 15.72 -3.45
N GLY A 590 -7.59 15.14 -2.34
CA GLY A 590 -7.30 13.71 -2.27
C GLY A 590 -8.58 12.88 -2.18
N LEU A 591 -8.63 11.77 -2.93
CA LEU A 591 -9.81 10.93 -3.08
C LEU A 591 -9.50 9.46 -2.75
N ARG A 592 -10.55 8.69 -2.47
CA ARG A 592 -10.51 7.24 -2.13
C ARG A 592 -9.68 6.94 -0.87
N ASP A 593 -8.64 6.11 -0.95
CA ASP A 593 -7.76 5.82 0.20
C ASP A 593 -6.76 6.98 0.38
N LEU A 594 -6.76 7.61 1.54
CA LEU A 594 -6.01 8.85 1.79
C LEU A 594 -4.55 8.61 2.28
N SER A 595 -4.13 7.35 2.37
CA SER A 595 -2.77 6.96 2.81
C SER A 595 -2.18 5.86 1.94
N TYR A 596 -2.13 6.09 0.63
CA TYR A 596 -1.78 5.10 -0.39
C TYR A 596 -0.29 5.11 -0.75
N THR A 597 0.34 3.94 -0.80
CA THR A 597 1.80 3.84 -0.88
C THR A 597 2.36 4.17 -2.26
N TRP A 598 1.69 3.89 -3.38
CA TRP A 598 2.22 4.33 -4.67
C TRP A 598 2.39 5.85 -4.73
N THR A 599 1.57 6.62 -4.02
CA THR A 599 1.60 8.09 -4.14
C THR A 599 2.79 8.59 -3.34
N SER A 600 2.95 8.07 -2.13
CA SER A 600 4.14 8.31 -1.32
C SER A 600 5.42 7.85 -2.03
N ALA A 601 5.39 6.71 -2.73
CA ALA A 601 6.54 6.15 -3.43
C ALA A 601 6.93 7.01 -4.64
N VAL A 602 5.97 7.37 -5.49
CA VAL A 602 6.20 8.25 -6.64
C VAL A 602 6.70 9.62 -6.18
N TYR A 603 6.10 10.20 -5.14
CA TYR A 603 6.57 11.46 -4.56
C TYR A 603 8.03 11.36 -4.09
N LEU A 604 8.38 10.35 -3.29
CA LEU A 604 9.74 10.17 -2.77
C LEU A 604 10.77 9.97 -3.89
N VAL A 605 10.41 9.22 -4.93
CA VAL A 605 11.25 9.03 -6.12
C VAL A 605 11.44 10.34 -6.88
N MET A 606 10.34 11.01 -7.26
CA MET A 606 10.41 12.27 -8.02
C MET A 606 11.13 13.37 -7.25
N ARG A 607 10.90 13.45 -5.93
CA ARG A 607 11.54 14.43 -5.05
C ARG A 607 13.05 14.24 -5.01
N ARG A 608 13.50 12.99 -4.82
CA ARG A 608 14.92 12.62 -4.88
C ARG A 608 15.54 13.02 -6.22
N GLU A 609 14.91 12.61 -7.31
CA GLU A 609 15.44 12.88 -8.66
C GLU A 609 15.45 14.39 -8.98
N ALA A 610 14.47 15.17 -8.51
CA ALA A 610 14.45 16.63 -8.65
C ALA A 610 15.61 17.30 -7.88
N ILE A 611 15.93 16.82 -6.68
CA ILE A 611 17.10 17.31 -5.92
C ILE A 611 18.41 16.95 -6.63
N GLU A 612 18.54 15.71 -7.11
CA GLU A 612 19.73 15.24 -7.84
C GLU A 612 20.00 16.05 -9.12
N ARG A 613 18.94 16.55 -9.77
CA ARG A 613 19.06 17.45 -10.93
C ARG A 613 19.39 18.91 -10.58
N GLY A 614 19.17 19.33 -9.33
CA GLY A 614 19.33 20.71 -8.89
C GLY A 614 18.08 21.59 -9.08
N ASP A 615 16.91 20.98 -9.34
CA ASP A 615 15.64 21.66 -9.60
C ASP A 615 14.89 22.02 -8.31
N ALA A 616 15.20 21.33 -7.19
CA ALA A 616 14.64 21.60 -5.87
C ALA A 616 15.53 22.59 -5.10
N LYS A 617 15.02 23.80 -4.85
CA LYS A 617 15.61 24.79 -3.92
C LYS A 617 14.74 25.00 -2.69
#